data_AF-A0A1N7LLF0-F1
#
_entry.id   AF-A0A1N7LLF0-F1
#
_cell.length_a   1.000
_cell.length_b   1.000
_cell.length_c   1.000
_cell.angle_alpha   90.00
_cell.angle_beta   90.00
_cell.angle_gamma   90.00
#
_symmetry.space_group_name_H-M   'P 1'
#
loop_
_entity.id
_entity.type
_entity.pdbx_description
1 polymer ?
#
loop_
_entity_poly.entity_id
_entity_poly.type
_entity_poly.pdbx_seq_one_letter_code
_entity_poly.pdbx_strand_id
1 'polypeptide(L)'
;MEPKDLTKNEAFKGFTNAECPFHPCHEGVKREFNCLFCYCPLIAYECPGPYQVFTGSNGVVRKDCSACTLPHDGYQQSWNFIQKWLDYPVVWKGQPQTDPPRARPRPEGAA
;
A
#
# COMPACT_ATOMS: atom_id res chain seq x y z
N MET A 1 -0.58 16.62 -2.39
CA MET A 1 0.67 17.39 -2.55
C MET A 1 0.67 17.92 -3.95
N GLU A 2 0.26 19.17 -4.10
CA GLU A 2 0.16 19.88 -5.37
C GLU A 2 1.12 21.07 -5.30
N PRO A 3 1.99 21.29 -6.31
CA PRO A 3 2.20 20.46 -7.51
C PRO A 3 3.50 19.63 -7.40
N LYS A 4 3.39 18.31 -7.57
CA LYS A 4 4.55 17.38 -7.68
C LYS A 4 5.43 17.69 -8.89
N ASP A 5 4.87 18.43 -9.86
CA ASP A 5 5.50 18.77 -11.13
C ASP A 5 6.48 19.94 -11.03
N LEU A 6 6.57 20.59 -9.86
CA LEU A 6 7.50 21.72 -9.64
C LEU A 6 8.93 21.28 -9.31
N THR A 7 9.19 19.99 -9.11
CA THR A 7 10.51 19.50 -8.74
C THR A 7 10.92 18.27 -9.56
N LYS A 8 12.19 18.23 -9.94
CA LYS A 8 12.83 17.03 -10.51
C LYS A 8 13.34 16.08 -9.43
N ASN A 9 13.30 16.48 -8.15
CA ASN A 9 13.73 15.63 -7.05
C ASN A 9 12.64 14.62 -6.72
N GLU A 10 12.91 13.33 -6.95
CA GLU A 10 11.96 12.24 -6.74
C GLU A 10 12.05 11.57 -5.36
N ALA A 11 12.88 12.08 -4.44
CA ALA A 11 13.05 11.50 -3.09
C ALA A 11 11.76 11.44 -2.27
N PHE A 12 10.72 12.21 -2.64
CA PHE A 12 9.39 12.11 -2.03
C PHE A 12 8.66 10.79 -2.34
N LYS A 13 9.10 10.03 -3.36
CA LYS A 13 8.46 8.77 -3.76
C LYS A 13 8.82 7.61 -2.82
N GLY A 14 9.92 7.71 -2.08
CA GLY A 14 10.35 6.66 -1.18
C GLY A 14 11.78 6.83 -0.68
N PHE A 15 12.11 5.99 0.30
CA PHE A 15 13.45 5.83 0.86
C PHE A 15 13.58 4.42 1.45
N THR A 16 14.81 3.94 1.63
CA THR A 16 15.10 2.73 2.41
C THR A 16 15.80 3.15 3.70
N ASN A 17 15.20 2.80 4.84
CA ASN A 17 15.87 2.94 6.13
C ASN A 17 16.76 1.72 6.39
N ALA A 18 18.01 1.75 5.91
CA ALA A 18 18.94 0.63 6.03
C ALA A 18 19.33 0.29 7.49
N GLU A 19 19.14 1.22 8.42
CA GLU A 19 19.41 1.01 9.86
C GLU A 19 18.21 0.40 10.61
N CYS A 20 17.09 0.16 9.93
CA CYS A 20 15.92 -0.46 10.54
C CYS A 20 16.25 -1.89 11.00
N PRO A 21 16.04 -2.26 12.27
CA PRO A 21 16.37 -3.60 12.78
C PRO A 21 15.50 -4.71 12.19
N PHE A 22 14.40 -4.35 11.54
CA PHE A 22 13.51 -5.28 10.85
C PHE A 22 13.84 -5.43 9.37
N HIS A 23 14.82 -4.71 8.83
CA HIS A 23 15.14 -4.75 7.40
C HIS A 23 15.87 -6.05 7.00
N PRO A 24 15.45 -6.77 5.94
CA PRO A 24 14.26 -6.51 5.11
C PRO A 24 12.96 -6.90 5.82
N CYS A 25 11.97 -5.98 5.90
CA CYS A 25 10.77 -6.22 6.72
C CYS A 25 9.74 -7.14 6.05
N HIS A 26 9.81 -7.28 4.72
CA HIS A 26 8.97 -8.18 3.93
C HIS A 26 9.84 -8.98 2.98
N GLU A 27 9.60 -10.29 2.91
CA GLU A 27 10.27 -11.18 1.98
C GLU A 27 9.75 -11.00 0.55
N GLY A 28 10.59 -11.27 -0.45
CA GLY A 28 10.19 -11.28 -1.86
C GLY A 28 10.14 -9.91 -2.55
N VAL A 29 10.58 -8.84 -1.88
CA VAL A 29 10.86 -7.55 -2.52
C VAL A 29 12.04 -7.71 -3.49
N LYS A 30 11.90 -7.23 -4.73
CA LYS A 30 12.88 -7.44 -5.82
C LYS A 30 13.72 -6.20 -6.12
N ARG A 31 13.17 -5.01 -5.83
CA ARG A 31 13.81 -3.69 -6.02
C ARG A 31 14.20 -3.07 -4.67
N GLU A 32 14.36 -1.76 -4.62
CA GLU A 32 14.58 -1.01 -3.39
C GLU A 32 13.38 -1.11 -2.45
N PHE A 33 13.66 -1.30 -1.16
CA PHE A 33 12.62 -1.39 -0.15
C PHE A 33 12.05 -0.01 0.16
N ASN A 34 10.77 0.23 -0.14
CA ASN A 34 10.17 1.54 0.13
C ASN A 34 9.60 1.63 1.57
N CYS A 35 10.35 2.26 2.48
CA CYS A 35 9.96 2.46 3.87
C CYS A 35 8.91 3.57 4.07
N LEU A 36 8.66 4.41 3.07
CA LEU A 36 7.65 5.48 3.16
C LEU A 36 6.26 4.95 3.51
N PHE A 37 5.97 3.71 3.10
CA PHE A 37 4.68 3.07 3.29
C PHE A 37 4.71 1.90 4.29
N CYS A 38 5.70 1.86 5.19
CA CYS A 38 5.76 0.85 6.27
C CYS A 38 4.43 0.79 7.05
N TYR A 39 3.78 1.93 7.24
CA TYR A 39 2.36 1.98 7.55
C TYR A 39 1.58 2.15 6.24
N CYS A 40 0.94 1.06 5.80
CA CYS A 40 0.25 1.04 4.53
C CYS A 40 -0.87 2.11 4.49
N PRO A 41 -0.82 3.09 3.57
CA PRO A 41 -1.87 4.10 3.44
C PRO A 41 -3.24 3.51 3.07
N LEU A 42 -3.27 2.28 2.54
CA LEU A 42 -4.49 1.58 2.14
C LEU A 42 -5.06 0.66 3.23
N ILE A 43 -4.57 0.73 4.48
CA ILE A 43 -5.00 -0.17 5.55
C ILE A 43 -6.51 -0.06 5.86
N ALA A 44 -7.10 1.14 5.67
CA ALA A 44 -8.53 1.41 5.88
C ALA A 44 -9.38 1.34 4.58
N TYR A 45 -8.76 1.09 3.43
CA TYR A 45 -9.41 1.14 2.12
C TYR A 45 -9.37 -0.21 1.43
N GLU A 46 -10.28 -0.49 0.49
CA GLU A 46 -10.16 -1.65 -0.38
C GLU A 46 -8.83 -1.59 -1.16
N CYS A 47 -8.16 -2.73 -1.28
CA CYS A 47 -6.87 -2.86 -1.94
C CYS A 47 -6.69 -4.29 -2.48
N PRO A 48 -5.75 -4.52 -3.41
CA PRO A 48 -5.52 -5.82 -4.04
C PRO A 48 -4.46 -6.63 -3.28
N GLY A 49 -3.95 -6.11 -2.15
CA GLY A 49 -2.90 -6.77 -1.38
C GLY A 49 -3.36 -8.11 -0.83
N PRO A 50 -2.44 -9.07 -0.61
CA PRO A 50 -2.75 -10.40 -0.09
C PRO A 50 -2.99 -10.36 1.42
N TYR A 51 -3.76 -9.38 1.91
CA TYR A 51 -4.02 -9.22 3.33
C TYR A 51 -4.89 -10.36 3.85
N GLN A 52 -4.62 -10.78 5.08
CA GLN A 52 -5.52 -11.59 5.87
C GLN A 52 -6.36 -10.69 6.78
N VAL A 53 -7.37 -11.27 7.44
CA VAL A 53 -8.24 -10.54 8.36
C VAL A 53 -8.13 -11.16 9.74
N PHE A 54 -7.97 -10.32 10.76
CA PHE A 54 -7.96 -10.73 12.15
C PHE A 54 -8.78 -9.79 13.00
N THR A 55 -9.24 -10.27 14.16
CA THR A 55 -9.91 -9.44 15.17
C THR A 55 -8.88 -9.07 16.23
N GLY A 56 -8.62 -7.79 16.40
CA GLY A 56 -7.71 -7.29 17.43
C GLY A 56 -8.27 -7.54 18.84
N SER A 57 -7.41 -7.40 19.85
CA SER A 57 -7.80 -7.54 21.27
C SER A 57 -8.91 -6.57 21.71
N ASN A 58 -9.10 -5.47 20.99
CA ASN A 58 -10.17 -4.50 21.20
C ASN A 58 -11.48 -4.84 20.45
N GLY A 59 -11.60 -6.04 19.86
CA GLY A 59 -12.77 -6.48 19.11
C GLY A 59 -12.89 -5.89 17.69
N VAL A 60 -11.92 -5.08 17.24
CA VAL A 60 -11.97 -4.44 15.91
C VAL A 60 -11.33 -5.35 14.88
N VAL A 61 -12.08 -5.62 13.81
CA VAL A 61 -11.60 -6.35 12.63
C VAL A 61 -10.60 -5.51 11.84
N ARG A 62 -9.43 -6.09 11.54
CA ARG A 62 -8.29 -5.41 10.92
C ARG A 62 -7.68 -6.26 9.81
N LYS A 63 -6.96 -5.60 8.91
CA LYS A 63 -6.12 -6.26 7.92
C LYS A 63 -4.77 -6.60 8.52
N ASP A 64 -4.35 -7.84 8.33
CA ASP A 64 -2.95 -8.24 8.47
C ASP A 64 -2.29 -8.17 7.09
N CYS A 65 -1.38 -7.21 6.93
CA CYS A 65 -0.64 -6.97 5.69
C CYS A 65 0.80 -7.49 5.75
N SER A 66 1.17 -8.32 6.73
CA SER A 66 2.55 -8.82 6.92
C SER A 66 3.13 -9.54 5.69
N ALA A 67 2.29 -10.16 4.86
CA ALA A 67 2.69 -10.82 3.62
C ALA A 67 2.65 -9.91 2.37
N CYS A 68 2.39 -8.62 2.50
CA CYS A 68 2.20 -7.71 1.37
C CYS A 68 3.50 -6.98 0.99
N THR A 69 3.94 -7.13 -0.27
CA THR A 69 5.10 -6.42 -0.82
C THR A 69 4.74 -5.26 -1.76
N LEU A 70 3.46 -5.10 -2.10
CA LEU A 70 3.00 -4.13 -3.11
C LEU A 70 3.47 -2.68 -2.89
N PRO A 71 3.46 -2.13 -1.67
CA PRO A 71 3.92 -0.77 -1.44
C PRO A 71 5.43 -0.70 -1.11
N HIS A 72 6.16 -1.82 -1.25
CA HIS A 72 7.55 -1.96 -0.81
C HIS A 72 8.52 -2.38 -1.92
N ASP A 73 8.06 -2.55 -3.17
CA ASP A 73 8.88 -3.06 -4.29
C ASP A 73 9.30 -1.97 -5.29
N GLY A 74 10.22 -1.10 -4.85
CA GLY A 74 10.77 0.03 -5.60
C GLY A 74 10.03 1.35 -5.32
N TYR A 75 10.75 2.47 -5.27
CA TYR A 75 10.17 3.76 -4.86
C TYR A 75 9.09 4.26 -5.82
N GLN A 76 9.40 4.31 -7.12
CA GLN A 76 8.47 4.83 -8.13
C GLN A 76 7.26 3.92 -8.31
N GLN A 77 7.47 2.60 -8.35
CA GLN A 77 6.39 1.62 -8.52
C GLN A 77 5.43 1.66 -7.33
N SER A 78 5.96 1.65 -6.11
CA SER A 78 5.16 1.72 -4.88
C SER A 78 4.40 3.04 -4.76
N TRP A 79 5.06 4.17 -5.05
CA TRP A 79 4.41 5.48 -5.04
C TRP A 79 3.25 5.55 -6.04
N ASN A 80 3.48 5.12 -7.28
CA ASN A 80 2.45 5.12 -8.32
C ASN A 80 1.30 4.18 -7.96
N PHE A 81 1.60 3.02 -7.36
CA PHE A 81 0.58 2.09 -6.88
C PHE A 81 -0.30 2.74 -5.80
N ILE A 82 0.30 3.30 -4.76
CA ILE A 82 -0.44 3.96 -3.67
C ILE A 82 -1.27 5.14 -4.20
N GLN A 83 -0.68 6.00 -5.03
CA GLN A 83 -1.40 7.14 -5.62
C GLN A 83 -2.63 6.69 -6.40
N LYS A 84 -2.49 5.69 -7.27
CA LYS A 84 -3.62 5.14 -8.03
C LYS A 84 -4.75 4.67 -7.09
N TRP A 85 -4.44 3.91 -6.06
CA TRP A 85 -5.47 3.43 -5.13
C TRP A 85 -6.11 4.54 -4.28
N LEU A 86 -5.38 5.63 -4.03
CA LEU A 86 -5.89 6.80 -3.31
C LEU A 86 -6.68 7.78 -4.20
N ASP A 87 -6.65 7.67 -5.53
CA ASP A 87 -7.46 8.53 -6.41
C ASP A 87 -8.97 8.25 -6.24
N TYR A 88 -9.34 6.98 -5.98
CA TYR A 88 -10.73 6.54 -5.81
C TYR A 88 -10.86 5.58 -4.61
N PRO A 89 -10.64 6.08 -3.38
CA PRO A 89 -10.56 5.22 -2.20
C PRO A 89 -11.96 4.76 -1.80
N VAL A 90 -12.15 3.44 -1.70
CA VAL A 90 -13.35 2.84 -1.11
C VAL A 90 -13.01 2.34 0.28
N VAL A 91 -13.78 2.74 1.29
CA VAL A 91 -13.55 2.29 2.67
C VAL A 91 -13.75 0.78 2.78
N TRP A 92 -12.78 0.09 3.38
CA TRP A 92 -12.85 -1.35 3.60
C TRP A 92 -13.87 -1.70 4.68
N LYS A 93 -14.74 -2.67 4.41
CA LYS A 93 -15.88 -3.05 5.26
C LYS A 93 -15.63 -4.32 6.08
N GLY A 94 -14.38 -4.60 6.45
CA GLY A 94 -14.04 -5.75 7.30
C GLY A 94 -14.08 -7.12 6.61
N GLN A 95 -14.14 -7.14 5.28
CA GLN A 95 -14.28 -8.40 4.52
C GLN A 95 -12.92 -9.02 4.18
N PRO A 96 -12.82 -10.37 4.11
CA PRO A 96 -11.66 -11.05 3.56
C PRO A 96 -11.31 -10.60 2.14
N GLN A 97 -10.06 -10.84 1.74
CA GLN A 97 -9.64 -10.69 0.35
C GLN A 97 -10.33 -11.75 -0.52
N THR A 98 -10.48 -11.46 -1.80
CA THR A 98 -11.12 -12.33 -2.80
C THR A 98 -10.10 -12.99 -3.71
N ASP A 99 -10.51 -14.07 -4.41
CA ASP A 99 -9.79 -14.65 -5.54
C ASP A 99 -10.70 -14.60 -6.79
N PRO A 100 -10.38 -13.78 -7.82
CA PRO A 100 -9.22 -12.89 -7.91
C PRO A 100 -9.27 -11.72 -6.91
N PRO A 101 -8.13 -11.06 -6.61
CA PRO A 101 -8.09 -9.93 -5.68
C PRO A 101 -9.02 -8.78 -6.09
N ARG A 102 -9.51 -8.03 -5.08
CA ARG A 102 -10.38 -6.87 -5.31
C ARG A 102 -9.81 -5.95 -6.39
N ALA A 103 -10.62 -5.69 -7.41
CA ALA A 103 -10.29 -4.76 -8.46
C ALA A 103 -10.26 -3.32 -7.93
N ARG A 104 -9.44 -2.47 -8.55
CA ARG A 104 -9.39 -1.05 -8.22
C ARG A 104 -10.77 -0.41 -8.53
N PRO A 105 -11.38 0.32 -7.59
CA PRO A 105 -12.57 1.11 -7.87
C PRO A 105 -12.32 2.11 -8.99
N ARG A 106 -13.28 2.26 -9.89
CA ARG A 106 -13.30 3.31 -10.91
C ARG A 106 -14.49 4.24 -10.64
N PRO A 107 -14.37 5.54 -10.90
CA PRO A 107 -15.52 6.42 -10.81
C PRO A 107 -16.53 6.02 -11.90
N GLU A 108 -17.80 6.25 -11.62
CA GLU A 108 -18.86 6.04 -12.61
C GLU A 108 -18.56 6.86 -13.88
N GLY A 109 -18.54 6.21 -15.04
CA GLY A 109 -18.28 6.85 -16.34
C GLY A 109 -16.81 6.97 -16.76
N ALA A 110 -15.84 6.45 -16.00
CA ALA A 110 -14.46 6.30 -16.49
C ALA A 110 -14.33 5.07 -17.40
N ALA A 111 -13.98 5.29 -18.67
CA ALA A 111 -13.62 4.26 -19.64
C ALA A 111 -12.38 3.46 -19.20
#